data_AF-A0A926RBC6-F1
#
_entry.id   AF-A0A926RBC6-F1
#
_cell.length_a   1.000
_cell.length_b   1.000
_cell.length_c   1.000
_cell.angle_alpha   90.00
_cell.angle_beta   90.00
_cell.angle_gamma   90.00
#
_symmetry.space_group_name_H-M   'P 1'
#
loop_
_entity.id
_entity.type
_entity.pdbx_description
1 polymer ?
#
loop_
_entity_poly.entity_id
_entity_poly.type
_entity_poly.pdbx_seq_one_letter_code
_entity_poly.pdbx_strand_id
1 'polypeptide(L)' 'MKVENIPANVKSKSLKEAREEIDTILSKLESQDINLDDTKNDYQRLIQLNKHIDALFKKKFKEISSKNK' A
#
# COMPACT_ATOMS: atom_id res chain seq x y z
N MET A 1 -16.00 7.52 -10.10
CA MET A 1 -14.61 7.44 -9.57
C MET A 1 -13.91 6.33 -10.30
N LYS A 2 -12.81 6.62 -11.01
CA LYS A 2 -12.04 5.59 -11.72
C LYS A 2 -11.46 4.66 -10.65
N VAL A 3 -11.95 3.44 -10.60
CA VAL A 3 -11.40 2.39 -9.74
C VAL A 3 -10.04 2.07 -10.35
N GLU A 4 -8.98 2.70 -9.85
CA GLU A 4 -7.64 2.26 -10.18
C GLU A 4 -7.53 0.79 -9.79
N ASN A 5 -7.15 -0.04 -10.76
CA ASN A 5 -7.13 -1.49 -10.63
C ASN A 5 -5.97 -1.88 -9.69
N ILE A 6 -6.21 -1.81 -8.38
CA ILE A 6 -5.26 -2.30 -7.39
C ILE A 6 -5.16 -3.83 -7.57
N PRO A 7 -3.96 -4.38 -7.80
CA PRO A 7 -3.78 -5.80 -8.03
C PRO A 7 -4.29 -6.63 -6.84
N ALA A 8 -4.89 -7.78 -7.13
CA ALA A 8 -5.56 -8.63 -6.14
C ALA A 8 -4.64 -9.04 -4.98
N ASN A 9 -3.32 -9.14 -5.24
CA ASN A 9 -2.32 -9.48 -4.22
C ASN A 9 -2.08 -8.39 -3.17
N VAL A 10 -2.53 -7.15 -3.40
CA VAL A 10 -2.48 -6.06 -2.41
C VAL A 10 -3.80 -5.99 -1.66
N LYS A 11 -4.94 -6.20 -2.34
CA LYS A 11 -6.28 -6.12 -1.74
C LYS A 11 -6.52 -7.08 -0.57
N SER A 12 -5.84 -8.23 -0.56
CA SER A 12 -5.99 -9.23 0.50
C SER A 12 -5.10 -8.97 1.73
N LYS A 13 -4.19 -7.99 1.68
CA LYS A 13 -3.28 -7.70 2.79
C LYS A 13 -3.96 -6.92 3.91
N SER A 14 -3.62 -7.25 5.15
CA SER A 14 -3.92 -6.43 6.32
C SER A 14 -3.06 -5.16 6.35
N LEU A 15 -3.43 -4.19 7.20
CA LEU A 15 -2.64 -2.98 7.43
C LEU A 15 -1.21 -3.31 7.90
N LYS A 16 -1.05 -4.35 8.71
CA LYS A 16 0.24 -4.76 9.26
C LYS A 16 1.13 -5.33 8.16
N GLU A 17 0.61 -6.25 7.36
CA GLU A 17 1.34 -6.84 6.23
C GLU A 17 1.71 -5.79 5.18
N ALA A 18 0.80 -4.86 4.87
CA ALA A 18 1.08 -3.78 3.94
C ALA A 18 2.20 -2.86 4.45
N ARG A 19 2.24 -2.59 5.76
CA ARG A 19 3.30 -1.80 6.40
C ARG A 19 4.64 -2.53 6.40
N GLU A 20 4.66 -3.81 6.76
CA GLU A 20 5.87 -4.64 6.73
C GLU A 20 6.49 -4.70 5.31
N GLU A 21 5.66 -4.80 4.27
CA GLU A 21 6.12 -4.76 2.88
C GLU A 21 6.66 -3.37 2.50
N ILE A 22 6.02 -2.28 2.94
CA ILE A 22 6.54 -0.91 2.75
C ILE A 22 7.92 -0.77 3.42
N ASP A 23 8.06 -1.18 4.68
CA ASP A 23 9.31 -1.05 5.43
C ASP A 23 10.44 -1.85 4.76
N THR A 24 10.13 -3.03 4.22
CA THR A 24 11.08 -3.86 3.46
C THR A 24 11.54 -3.16 2.18
N ILE A 25 10.60 -2.59 1.41
CA ILE A 25 10.92 -1.88 0.17
C ILE A 25 11.73 -0.62 0.45
N LEU A 26 11.37 0.16 1.47
CA LEU A 26 12.13 1.34 1.88
C LEU A 26 13.57 0.98 2.27
N SER A 27 13.74 -0.07 3.07
CA SER A 27 15.08 -0.55 3.46
C SER A 27 15.95 -0.91 2.24
N LYS A 28 15.34 -1.47 1.19
CA LYS A 28 16.02 -1.77 -0.08
C LYS A 28 16.37 -0.49 -0.85
N LEU A 29 15.45 0.47 -0.94
CA LEU A 29 15.67 1.75 -1.64
C LEU A 29 16.68 2.66 -0.94
N GLU A 30 16.86 2.51 0.37
CA GLU A 30 17.87 3.24 1.15
C GLU A 30 19.24 2.56 1.15
N SER A 31 19.33 1.32 0.64
CA SER A 31 20.60 0.62 0.47
C SER A 31 21.39 1.19 -0.72
N GLN A 32 22.72 1.11 -0.68
CA GLN A 32 23.60 1.73 -1.69
C GLN A 32 23.72 0.94 -3.01
N ASP A 33 23.08 -0.22 -3.13
CA ASP A 33 23.21 -1.14 -4.27
C ASP A 33 21.84 -1.37 -4.93
N ILE A 34 21.39 -0.37 -5.70
CA ILE A 34 20.05 -0.36 -6.29
C ILE A 34 20.11 -0.26 -7.82
N ASN A 35 19.59 -1.28 -8.47
CA ASN A 35 19.36 -1.31 -9.91
C ASN A 35 18.16 -0.43 -10.27
N LEU A 36 18.31 0.40 -11.31
CA LEU A 36 17.33 1.41 -11.71
C LEU A 36 15.99 0.80 -12.16
N ASP A 37 16.02 -0.40 -12.73
CA ASP A 37 14.80 -1.13 -13.13
C ASP A 37 14.06 -1.72 -11.92
N ASP A 38 14.81 -2.25 -10.94
CA ASP A 38 14.25 -2.77 -9.69
C ASP A 38 13.61 -1.66 -8.85
N THR A 39 14.27 -0.50 -8.74
CA THR A 39 13.74 0.65 -7.99
C THR A 39 12.42 1.17 -8.57
N LYS A 40 12.25 1.15 -9.90
CA LYS A 40 10.99 1.54 -10.55
C LYS A 40 9.82 0.65 -10.11
N ASN A 41 10.03 -0.66 -10.09
CA ASN A 41 9.01 -1.61 -9.65
C ASN A 41 8.71 -1.45 -8.15
N ASP A 42 9.74 -1.23 -7.35
CA ASP A 42 9.64 -0.97 -5.91
C ASP A 42 8.82 0.31 -5.61
N TYR A 43 9.08 1.41 -6.31
CA TYR A 43 8.29 2.65 -6.18
C TYR A 43 6.84 2.45 -6.63
N GLN A 44 6.61 1.75 -7.75
CA GLN A 44 5.26 1.45 -8.21
C GLN A 44 4.51 0.61 -7.17
N ARG A 45 5.22 -0.32 -6.51
CA ARG A 45 4.66 -1.15 -5.45
C ARG A 45 4.31 -0.33 -4.20
N LEU A 46 5.17 0.58 -3.77
CA LEU A 46 4.89 1.51 -2.67
C LEU A 46 3.62 2.34 -2.93
N ILE A 47 3.41 2.83 -4.15
CA ILE A 47 2.19 3.57 -4.52
C ILE A 47 0.95 2.69 -4.37
N GLN A 48 1.01 1.43 -4.82
CA GLN A 48 -0.11 0.49 -4.68
C GLN A 48 -0.44 0.17 -3.23
N LEU A 49 0.59 -0.05 -2.39
CA LEU A 49 0.44 -0.33 -0.96
C LEU A 49 -0.18 0.87 -0.23
N ASN A 50 0.29 2.08 -0.51
CA ASN A 50 -0.28 3.30 0.08
C ASN A 50 -1.75 3.51 -0.31
N LYS A 51 -2.12 3.28 -1.58
CA LYS A 51 -3.52 3.35 -2.02
C LYS A 51 -4.42 2.33 -1.31
N HIS A 52 -3.90 1.12 -1.05
CA HIS A 52 -4.62 0.10 -0.31
C HIS A 52 -4.82 0.48 1.16
N ILE A 53 -3.78 0.99 1.82
CA ILE A 53 -3.86 1.49 3.20
C ILE A 53 -4.90 2.61 3.32
N ASP A 54 -4.87 3.58 2.40
CA ASP A 54 -5.88 4.66 2.34
C ASP A 54 -7.30 4.11 2.16
N ALA A 55 -7.49 3.12 1.28
CA ALA A 55 -8.78 2.46 1.10
C ALA A 55 -9.27 1.75 2.38
N LEU A 56 -8.37 1.08 3.11
CA LEU A 56 -8.69 0.44 4.39
C LEU A 56 -9.09 1.48 5.45
N PHE A 57 -8.36 2.59 5.56
CA PHE A 57 -8.72 3.67 6.49
C PHE A 57 -10.07 4.29 6.14
N LYS A 58 -10.32 4.60 4.86
CA LYS A 58 -11.62 5.11 4.39
C LYS A 58 -12.77 4.15 4.72
N LYS A 59 -12.56 2.84 4.55
CA LYS A 59 -13.55 1.83 4.90
C LYS A 59 -13.84 1.84 6.41
N LYS A 60 -12.79 1.79 7.24
CA LYS A 60 -12.93 1.82 8.70
C LYS A 60 -13.59 3.11 9.21
N PHE A 61 -13.20 4.25 8.65
CA PHE A 61 -13.81 5.54 8.97
C PHE A 61 -15.31 5.56 8.65
N LYS A 62 -15.72 5.07 7.47
CA LYS A 62 -17.14 4.94 7.10
C LYS A 62 -17.89 4.00 8.04
N GLU A 63 -17.30 2.86 8.41
CA GLU A 63 -17.89 1.91 9.37
C GLU A 63 -18.14 2.58 10.74
N ILE A 64 -17.17 3.34 11.25
CA ILE A 64 -17.29 4.07 12.52
C ILE A 64 -18.36 5.17 12.42
N SER A 65 -18.30 5.98 11.36
CA SER A 65 -19.26 7.07 11.16
C SER A 65 -20.70 6.58 10.98
N SER A 66 -20.90 5.37 10.45
CA SER A 66 -22.23 4.79 10.26
C SER A 66 -22.78 4.16 11.55
N LYS A 67 -21.93 3.76 12.50
CA LYS A 67 -22.32 3.20 13.80
C LYS A 67 -22.64 4.27 14.85
N ASN A 68 -22.12 5.48 14.67
CA ASN A 68 -22.38 6.64 15.54
C ASN A 68 -23.60 7.47 15.10
N LYS A 69 -24.44 6.94 14.21
CA LYS A 69 -25.65 7.56 13.68
C LYS A 69 -26.85 6.72 14.06
#